data_AF-A0A6N7QZS0-F1
#
_entry.id   AF-A0A6N7QZS0-F1
#
_cell.length_a   1.000
_cell.length_b   1.000
_cell.length_c   1.000
_cell.angle_alpha   90.00
_cell.angle_beta   90.00
_cell.angle_gamma   90.00
#
_symmetry.space_group_name_H-M   'P 1'
#
loop_
_entity.id
_entity.type
_entity.pdbx_description
1 polymer ?
#
loop_
_entity_poly.entity_id
_entity_poly.type
_entity_poly.pdbx_seq_one_letter_code
_entity_poly.pdbx_strand_id
1 'polypeptide(L)' 'MKKHTLFGKVIFWLGFLIFILGFMFNETLGIIQDVPASVYSFSMPAIIIGIILIIISNVFKKEND' A
#
# COMPACT_ATOMS: atom_id res chain seq x y z
N MET A 1 3.79 -10.55 10.69
CA MET A 1 2.70 -10.18 11.64
C MET A 1 2.94 -10.52 13.12
N LYS A 2 3.50 -11.67 13.53
CA LYS A 2 3.66 -11.96 14.97
C LYS A 2 4.59 -10.97 15.72
N LYS A 3 5.59 -10.42 15.00
CA LYS A 3 6.60 -9.49 15.51
C LYS A 3 6.24 -8.00 15.39
N HIS A 4 5.02 -7.64 14.98
CA HIS A 4 4.62 -6.23 14.84
C HIS A 4 3.65 -5.84 15.95
N THR A 5 3.72 -4.57 16.36
CA THR A 5 2.71 -3.97 17.23
C THR A 5 1.36 -3.94 16.51
N LEU A 6 0.27 -3.77 17.27
CA LEU A 6 -1.07 -3.68 16.68
C LEU A 6 -1.14 -2.52 15.68
N PHE A 7 -0.50 -1.40 15.99
CA PHE A 7 -0.36 -0.24 15.11
C PHE A 7 0.44 -0.56 13.83
N GLY A 8 1.59 -1.23 13.95
CA GLY A 8 2.38 -1.66 12.78
C GLY A 8 1.60 -2.58 11.84
N LYS A 9 0.77 -3.48 12.38
CA LYS A 9 -0.11 -4.34 11.56
C LYS A 9 -1.14 -3.53 10.78
N VAL A 10 -1.75 -2.53 11.41
CA VAL A 10 -2.76 -1.66 10.77
C VAL A 10 -2.12 -0.87 9.63
N ILE A 11 -0.96 -0.24 9.87
CA ILE A 11 -0.23 0.50 8.83
C ILE A 11 0.15 -0.42 7.66
N PHE A 12 0.63 -1.63 7.96
CA PHE A 12 0.98 -2.60 6.92
C PHE A 12 -0.23 -2.93 6.04
N TRP A 13 -1.37 -3.28 6.64
CA TRP A 13 -2.57 -3.62 5.88
C TRP A 13 -3.12 -2.43 5.09
N LEU A 14 -3.09 -1.23 5.66
CA LEU A 14 -3.52 -0.02 4.96
C LEU A 14 -2.61 0.28 3.77
N GLY A 15 -1.29 0.22 3.95
CA GLY A 15 -0.31 0.38 2.88
C GLY A 15 -0.46 -0.67 1.78
N PHE A 16 -0.67 -1.92 2.17
CA PHE A 16 -0.91 -3.04 1.24
C PHE A 16 -2.18 -2.84 0.41
N LEU A 17 -3.28 -2.41 1.03
CA LEU A 17 -4.54 -2.17 0.35
C LEU A 17 -4.41 -1.00 -0.65
N ILE A 18 -3.79 0.11 -0.23
CA ILE A 18 -3.53 1.26 -1.10
C ILE A 18 -2.61 0.87 -2.26
N PHE A 19 -1.56 0.09 -1.99
CA PHE A 19 -0.63 -0.41 -3.01
C PHE A 19 -1.36 -1.26 -4.06
N ILE A 20 -2.19 -2.22 -3.64
CA ILE A 20 -2.94 -3.08 -4.58
C ILE A 20 -3.94 -2.26 -5.39
N LEU A 21 -4.68 -1.34 -4.78
CA LEU A 21 -5.61 -0.48 -5.52
C LEU A 21 -4.86 0.37 -6.54
N GLY A 22 -3.76 1.00 -6.14
CA GLY A 22 -2.91 1.76 -7.05
C GLY A 22 -2.42 0.89 -8.20
N PHE A 23 -1.92 -0.31 -7.92
CA PHE A 23 -1.46 -1.24 -8.94
C PHE A 23 -2.59 -1.67 -9.90
N MET A 24 -3.76 -2.03 -9.36
CA MET A 24 -4.91 -2.52 -10.13
C MET A 24 -5.44 -1.49 -11.14
N PHE A 25 -5.44 -0.20 -10.76
CA PHE A 25 -5.90 0.92 -11.58
C PHE A 25 -4.80 1.61 -12.39
N ASN A 26 -3.58 1.05 -12.43
CA ASN A 26 -2.50 1.61 -13.22
C ASN A 26 -2.72 1.34 -14.72
N GLU A 27 -2.47 2.34 -15.58
CA GLU A 27 -2.65 2.20 -17.03
C GLU A 27 -1.68 1.18 -17.68
N THR A 28 -0.47 1.06 -17.13
CA THR A 28 0.61 0.23 -17.70
C THR A 28 0.71 -1.14 -17.03
N LEU A 29 0.49 -1.18 -15.71
CA LEU A 29 0.68 -2.37 -14.88
C LEU A 29 -0.62 -3.03 -14.44
N GLY A 30 -1.75 -2.33 -14.58
CA GLY A 30 -3.03 -2.71 -14.01
C GLY A 30 -3.75 -3.81 -14.79
N ILE A 31 -4.78 -4.35 -14.15
CA ILE A 31 -5.61 -5.44 -14.67
C ILE A 31 -6.89 -4.87 -15.31
N ILE A 32 -7.32 -3.68 -14.87
CA ILE A 32 -8.52 -3.02 -15.36
C ILE A 32 -8.13 -2.12 -16.53
N GLN A 33 -8.70 -2.41 -17.70
CA GLN A 33 -8.60 -1.56 -18.89
C GLN A 33 -9.72 -0.51 -18.86
N ASP A 34 -9.51 0.63 -19.51
CA ASP A 34 -10.47 1.75 -19.60
C ASP A 34 -10.82 2.42 -18.25
N VAL A 35 -9.86 2.49 -17.34
CA VAL A 35 -10.00 3.25 -16.08
C VAL A 35 -10.13 4.75 -16.39
N PRO A 36 -11.12 5.48 -15.81
CA PRO A 36 -11.26 6.91 -16.01
C PRO A 36 -9.99 7.69 -15.70
N ALA A 37 -9.75 8.79 -16.43
CA ALA A 37 -8.52 9.56 -16.28
C ALA A 37 -8.28 10.13 -14.88
N SER A 38 -9.38 10.49 -14.22
CA SER A 38 -9.36 10.91 -12.83
C SER A 38 -8.84 9.82 -11.88
N VAL A 39 -9.03 8.54 -12.18
CA VAL A 39 -8.66 7.42 -11.30
C VAL A 39 -7.23 6.94 -11.59
N TYR A 40 -6.85 6.75 -12.86
CA TYR A 40 -5.48 6.30 -13.17
C TYR A 40 -4.42 7.35 -12.76
N SER A 41 -4.76 8.65 -12.76
CA SER A 41 -3.85 9.71 -12.32
C SER A 41 -3.42 9.55 -10.84
N PHE A 42 -4.25 8.91 -10.01
CA PHE A 42 -3.93 8.62 -8.60
C PHE A 42 -3.25 7.26 -8.40
N SER A 43 -3.16 6.42 -9.44
CA SER A 43 -2.54 5.09 -9.34
C SER A 43 -1.08 5.17 -8.89
N MET A 44 -0.25 5.96 -9.59
CA MET A 44 1.18 6.03 -9.29
C MET A 44 1.44 6.62 -7.88
N PRO A 45 0.79 7.73 -7.47
CA PRO A 45 0.86 8.20 -6.08
C PRO A 45 0.43 7.14 -5.06
N ALA A 46 -0.66 6.40 -5.31
CA ALA A 46 -1.14 5.35 -4.42
C ALA A 46 -0.12 4.21 -4.27
N ILE A 47 0.49 3.76 -5.38
CA ILE A 47 1.56 2.75 -5.34
C ILE A 47 2.72 3.23 -4.45
N ILE A 48 3.19 4.45 -4.65
CA ILE A 48 4.31 5.03 -3.90
C ILE A 48 3.96 5.11 -2.40
N ILE A 49 2.80 5.67 -2.06
CA ILE A 49 2.34 5.79 -0.67
C ILE A 49 2.15 4.42 -0.02
N GLY A 50 1.59 3.46 -0.76
CA GLY A 50 1.41 2.08 -0.30
C GLY A 50 2.73 1.42 0.07
N ILE A 51 3.75 1.55 -0.80
CA ILE A 51 5.11 1.05 -0.52
C ILE A 51 5.71 1.73 0.71
N ILE A 52 5.61 3.06 0.81
CA ILE A 52 6.13 3.83 1.95
C ILE A 52 5.48 3.35 3.25
N LEU A 53 4.16 3.18 3.29
CA LEU A 53 3.44 2.69 4.46
C LEU A 53 3.87 1.27 4.84
N ILE A 54 4.04 0.38 3.86
CA ILE A 54 4.54 -0.99 4.11
C ILE A 54 5.95 -0.93 4.72
N ILE A 55 6.85 -0.09 4.21
CA ILE A 55 8.22 0.06 4.75
C ILE A 55 8.17 0.63 6.17
N ILE A 56 7.40 1.70 6.40
CA ILE A 56 7.24 2.33 7.72
C ILE A 56 6.65 1.35 8.74
N SER A 57 5.75 0.46 8.32
CA SER A 57 5.18 -0.57 9.20
C SER A 57 6.24 -1.49 9.83
N ASN A 58 7.40 -1.63 9.18
CA ASN A 58 8.53 -2.42 9.68
C ASN A 58 9.32 -1.73 10.80
N VAL A 59 9.13 -0.42 11.00
CA VAL A 59 9.68 0.30 12.17
C VAL A 59 8.88 -0.08 13.43
N PHE A 60 7.58 -0.32 13.29
CA PHE A 60 6.67 -0.69 14.39
C PHE A 60 6.71 -2.19 14.72
N LYS A 61 7.92 -2.70 14.95
CA LYS A 61 8.11 -4.05 15.49
C LYS A 61 7.85 -4.04 17.00
N LYS A 62 7.31 -5.14 17.52
CA LYS A 62 7.36 -5.38 18.96
C LYS A 62 8.83 -5.49 19.32
N GLU A 63 9.28 -4.63 20.23
CA GLU A 63 10.51 -4.86 20.97
C GLU A 63 10.33 -6.22 21.65
N ASN A 64 11.16 -7.18 21.29
CA ASN A 64 11.18 -8.43 22.02
C ASN A 64 11.85 -8.10 23.36
N ASP A 65 11.18 -8.41 24.46
CA ASP A 65 11.88 -8.80 25.69
C ASP A 65 12.91 -9.90 25.37
#